data_AF-A0AAP3V065-F1
#
_entry.id   AF-A0AAP3V065-F1
#
_cell.length_a   1.000
_cell.length_b   1.000
_cell.length_c   1.000
_cell.angle_alpha   90.00
_cell.angle_beta   90.00
_cell.angle_gamma   90.00
#
_symmetry.space_group_name_H-M   'P 1'
#
loop_
_entity.id
_entity.type
_entity.pdbx_description
1 polymer ?
#
loop_
_entity_poly.entity_id
_entity_poly.type
_entity_poly.pdbx_seq_one_letter_code
_entity_poly.pdbx_strand_id
1 'polypeptide(L)'
;MFAEEDRETTARETVQRKVLECLNRFYAIETGMWGDPVSCLMIRTIIKGRIEGRLYDVSSLATYLDLSLATVHRKLKRIEERGYVERRREGRSVRLWPTARVEEILDLNFDQMIETLRRLYKGG
;
A
#
# COMPACT_ATOMS: atom_id res chain seq x y z
N MET A 1 25.41 -1.35 -34.91
CA MET A 1 25.17 -0.29 -33.93
C MET A 1 23.67 -0.10 -33.67
N PHE A 2 22.83 0.08 -34.70
CA PHE A 2 21.36 0.27 -34.52
C PHE A 2 20.55 -0.93 -34.01
N ALA A 3 20.96 -2.18 -34.30
CA ALA A 3 20.20 -3.37 -33.89
C ALA A 3 20.35 -3.73 -32.39
N GLU A 4 21.31 -3.11 -31.70
CA GLU A 4 21.63 -3.37 -30.29
C GLU A 4 20.89 -2.37 -29.40
N GLU A 5 20.84 -1.10 -29.82
CA GLU A 5 19.99 -0.05 -29.22
C GLU A 5 18.49 -0.38 -29.32
N ASP A 6 18.00 -0.90 -30.45
CA ASP A 6 16.60 -1.32 -30.59
C ASP A 6 16.25 -2.47 -29.65
N ARG A 7 17.16 -3.42 -29.45
CA ARG A 7 16.96 -4.57 -28.53
C ARG A 7 16.95 -4.13 -27.08
N GLU A 8 17.83 -3.22 -26.70
CA GLU A 8 17.92 -2.69 -25.33
C GLU A 8 16.71 -1.83 -24.97
N THR A 9 16.23 -1.02 -25.92
CA THR A 9 15.01 -0.22 -25.79
C THR A 9 13.77 -1.13 -25.67
N THR A 10 13.66 -2.14 -26.53
CA THR A 10 12.56 -3.12 -26.49
C THR A 10 12.55 -3.95 -25.20
N ALA A 11 13.72 -4.35 -24.71
CA ALA A 11 13.85 -5.07 -23.43
C ALA A 11 13.45 -4.19 -22.25
N ARG A 12 13.87 -2.91 -22.23
CA ARG A 12 13.53 -1.95 -21.20
C ARG A 12 12.03 -1.64 -21.15
N GLU A 13 11.40 -1.44 -22.31
CA GLU A 13 9.95 -1.25 -22.42
C GLU A 13 9.16 -2.49 -21.97
N THR A 14 9.65 -3.69 -22.29
CA THR A 14 9.04 -4.95 -21.86
C THR A 14 9.11 -5.09 -20.34
N VAL A 15 10.26 -4.76 -19.73
CA VAL A 15 10.43 -4.77 -18.27
C VAL A 15 9.53 -3.71 -17.62
N GLN A 16 9.51 -2.48 -18.14
CA GLN A 16 8.64 -1.42 -17.63
C GLN A 16 7.16 -1.80 -17.68
N ARG A 17 6.71 -2.43 -18.78
CA ARG A 17 5.34 -2.91 -18.92
C ARG A 17 5.00 -3.99 -17.90
N LYS A 18 5.90 -4.97 -17.70
CA LYS A 18 5.73 -6.02 -16.68
C LYS A 18 5.73 -5.46 -15.26
N VAL A 19 6.55 -4.45 -14.98
CA VAL A 19 6.56 -3.73 -13.70
C VAL A 19 5.24 -2.96 -13.50
N LEU A 20 4.76 -2.23 -14.51
CA LEU A 20 3.48 -1.53 -14.46
C LEU A 20 2.30 -2.48 -14.31
N GLU A 21 2.29 -3.62 -14.99
CA GLU A 21 1.27 -4.67 -14.80
C GLU A 21 1.32 -5.27 -13.40
N CYS A 22 2.52 -5.50 -12.85
CA CYS A 22 2.66 -5.95 -11.46
C CYS A 22 2.12 -4.90 -10.49
N LEU A 23 2.51 -3.63 -10.64
CA LEU A 23 2.02 -2.53 -9.82
C LEU A 23 0.50 -2.38 -9.92
N ASN A 24 -0.08 -2.43 -11.13
CA ASN A 24 -1.52 -2.35 -11.33
C ASN A 24 -2.26 -3.56 -10.73
N ARG A 25 -1.69 -4.77 -10.83
CA ARG A 25 -2.22 -5.95 -10.14
C ARG A 25 -2.12 -5.83 -8.63
N PHE A 26 -1.03 -5.28 -8.10
CA PHE A 26 -0.88 -5.01 -6.66
C PHE A 26 -1.91 -3.99 -6.19
N TYR A 27 -2.11 -2.90 -6.94
CA TYR A 27 -3.18 -1.94 -6.67
C TYR A 27 -4.57 -2.57 -6.77
N ALA A 28 -4.82 -3.48 -7.71
CA ALA A 28 -6.10 -4.20 -7.83
C ALA A 28 -6.35 -5.16 -6.65
N ILE A 29 -5.32 -5.89 -6.21
CA ILE A 29 -5.36 -6.77 -5.04
C ILE A 29 -5.67 -5.91 -3.79
N GLU A 30 -4.96 -4.80 -3.61
CA GLU A 30 -5.18 -3.89 -2.48
C GLU A 30 -6.55 -3.21 -2.51
N THR A 31 -6.96 -2.64 -3.65
CA THR A 31 -8.25 -1.95 -3.76
C THR A 31 -9.44 -2.88 -3.55
N GLY A 32 -9.33 -4.16 -3.93
CA GLY A 32 -10.33 -5.19 -3.61
C GLY A 32 -10.46 -5.49 -2.11
N MET A 33 -9.39 -5.34 -1.32
CA MET A 33 -9.38 -5.66 0.13
C MET A 33 -9.77 -4.50 1.04
N TRP A 34 -9.27 -3.30 0.76
CA TRP A 34 -9.45 -2.14 1.66
C TRP A 34 -10.66 -1.27 1.24
N GLY A 35 -11.25 -1.55 0.08
CA GLY A 35 -12.51 -1.01 -0.41
C GLY A 35 -12.36 0.15 -1.37
N ASP A 36 -11.59 1.19 -1.03
CA ASP A 36 -11.37 2.32 -1.92
C ASP A 36 -9.92 2.82 -1.89
N PRO A 37 -9.42 3.46 -2.96
CA PRO A 37 -8.01 3.85 -3.07
C PRO A 37 -7.50 4.74 -1.94
N VAL A 38 -8.34 5.66 -1.46
CA VAL A 38 -7.95 6.57 -0.35
C VAL A 38 -7.78 5.79 0.94
N SER A 39 -8.68 4.84 1.22
CA SER A 39 -8.54 3.97 2.38
C SER A 39 -7.28 3.10 2.31
N CYS A 40 -6.93 2.59 1.13
CA CYS A 40 -5.68 1.84 0.91
C CYS A 40 -4.45 2.70 1.27
N LEU A 41 -4.39 3.92 0.71
CA LEU A 41 -3.29 4.86 0.93
C LEU A 41 -3.13 5.24 2.40
N MET A 42 -4.24 5.51 3.09
CA MET A 42 -4.24 5.82 4.52
C MET A 42 -3.64 4.68 5.35
N ILE A 43 -4.06 3.44 5.09
CA ILE A 43 -3.60 2.27 5.84
C ILE A 43 -2.12 1.99 5.56
N ARG A 44 -1.72 1.98 4.28
CA ARG A 44 -0.31 1.84 3.87
C ARG A 44 0.58 2.90 4.52
N THR A 45 0.11 4.14 4.60
CA THR A 45 0.85 5.23 5.25
C THR A 45 1.00 5.01 6.74
N ILE A 46 -0.05 4.56 7.43
CA ILE A 46 0.00 4.25 8.86
C ILE A 46 0.95 3.08 9.14
N ILE A 47 0.92 2.02 8.32
CA ILE A 47 1.85 0.88 8.42
C ILE A 47 3.29 1.35 8.24
N LYS A 48 3.57 2.09 7.16
CA LYS A 48 4.90 2.62 6.87
C LYS A 48 5.40 3.52 8.01
N GLY A 49 4.55 4.41 8.49
CA GLY A 49 4.85 5.27 9.64
C GLY A 49 5.24 4.47 10.88
N ARG A 50 4.53 3.38 11.18
CA ARG A 50 4.89 2.49 12.29
C ARG A 50 6.27 1.84 12.09
N ILE A 51 6.55 1.31 10.90
CA ILE A 51 7.84 0.67 10.59
C ILE A 51 9.00 1.66 10.73
N GLU A 52 8.79 2.91 10.32
CA GLU A 52 9.79 3.98 10.38
C GLU A 52 9.86 4.68 11.75
N GLY A 53 9.06 4.26 12.74
CA GLY A 53 8.98 4.91 14.05
C GLY A 53 8.33 6.31 14.03
N ARG A 54 7.61 6.64 12.95
CA ARG A 54 6.90 7.91 12.75
C ARG A 54 5.38 7.69 12.73
N LEU A 55 4.78 7.67 13.92
CA LEU A 55 3.34 7.48 14.06
C LEU A 55 2.55 8.73 13.70
N TYR A 56 1.42 8.53 13.03
CA TYR A 56 0.51 9.59 12.63
C TYR A 56 -0.63 9.77 13.64
N ASP A 57 -1.03 11.01 13.85
CA ASP A 57 -2.37 11.37 14.31
C ASP A 57 -3.24 11.76 13.10
N VAL A 58 -4.52 12.09 13.32
CA VAL A 58 -5.44 12.45 12.22
C VAL A 58 -4.95 13.66 11.43
N SER A 59 -4.43 14.68 12.11
CA SER A 59 -3.99 15.93 11.48
C SER A 59 -2.75 15.72 10.63
N SER A 60 -1.74 15.06 11.18
CA SER A 60 -0.51 14.74 10.46
C SER A 60 -0.73 13.78 9.30
N LEU A 61 -1.68 12.84 9.40
CA LEU A 61 -2.09 12.00 8.28
C LEU A 61 -2.75 12.81 7.17
N ALA A 62 -3.64 13.74 7.52
CA ALA A 62 -4.29 14.64 6.57
C ALA A 62 -3.28 15.51 5.83
N THR A 63 -2.33 16.11 6.55
CA THR A 63 -1.24 16.90 5.94
C THR A 63 -0.36 16.04 5.05
N TYR A 64 0.04 14.85 5.48
CA TYR A 64 0.94 14.00 4.72
C TYR A 64 0.34 13.51 3.40
N LEU A 65 -0.96 13.23 3.38
CA LEU A 65 -1.68 12.74 2.20
C LEU A 65 -2.31 13.86 1.36
N ASP A 66 -2.15 15.13 1.76
CA ASP A 66 -2.81 16.29 1.15
C ASP A 66 -4.34 16.10 1.03
N LEU A 67 -4.96 15.66 2.14
CA LEU A 67 -6.40 15.41 2.23
C LEU A 67 -7.05 16.35 3.24
N SER A 68 -8.32 16.70 3.02
CA SER A 68 -9.09 17.42 4.03
C SER A 68 -9.33 16.57 5.29
N LEU A 69 -9.31 17.21 6.46
CA LEU A 69 -9.59 16.55 7.75
C LEU A 69 -10.93 15.79 7.72
N ALA A 70 -11.96 16.38 7.10
CA ALA A 70 -13.27 15.73 6.95
C ALA A 70 -13.19 14.42 6.14
N THR A 71 -12.39 14.41 5.07
CA THR A 71 -12.16 13.20 4.27
C THR A 71 -11.45 12.14 5.10
N VAL A 72 -10.39 12.51 5.81
CA VAL A 72 -9.63 11.60 6.67
C VAL A 72 -10.52 11.03 7.77
N HIS A 73 -11.28 11.86 8.50
CA HIS A 73 -12.20 11.38 9.53
C HIS A 73 -13.23 10.39 8.99
N ARG A 74 -13.88 10.72 7.87
CA ARG A 74 -14.90 9.86 7.25
C ARG A 74 -14.33 8.50 6.83
N LYS A 75 -13.14 8.50 6.23
CA LYS A 75 -12.47 7.27 5.77
C LYS A 75 -11.92 6.47 6.94
N LEU A 76 -11.25 7.13 7.88
CA LEU A 76 -10.69 6.52 9.07
C LEU A 76 -11.75 5.80 9.89
N LYS A 77 -12.94 6.39 10.07
CA LYS A 77 -14.05 5.71 10.75
C LYS A 77 -14.37 4.35 10.12
N ARG A 78 -14.45 4.27 8.78
CA ARG A 78 -14.72 3.00 8.07
C ARG A 78 -13.58 2.00 8.21
N ILE A 79 -12.34 2.49 8.22
CA ILE A 79 -11.13 1.68 8.40
C ILE A 79 -11.10 1.08 9.81
N GLU A 80 -11.46 1.87 10.82
CA GLU A 80 -11.57 1.44 12.21
C GLU A 80 -12.71 0.43 12.43
N GLU A 81 -13.89 0.69 11.85
CA GLU A 81 -15.03 -0.23 11.87
C GLU A 81 -14.70 -1.60 11.25
N ARG A 82 -13.81 -1.63 10.25
CA ARG A 82 -13.32 -2.86 9.63
C ARG A 82 -12.19 -3.54 10.43
N GLY A 83 -11.75 -2.91 11.51
CA GLY A 83 -10.72 -3.44 12.40
C GLY A 83 -9.31 -3.39 11.79
N TYR A 84 -9.04 -2.42 10.90
CA TYR A 84 -7.75 -2.30 10.23
C TYR A 84 -6.80 -1.33 10.93
N VAL A 85 -7.34 -0.30 11.56
CA VAL A 85 -6.58 0.70 12.30
C VAL A 85 -7.29 0.91 13.63
N GLU A 86 -6.51 1.24 14.65
CA GLU A 86 -7.02 1.64 15.96
C GLU A 86 -6.35 2.93 16.45
N ARG A 87 -6.99 3.61 17.39
CA ARG A 87 -6.45 4.77 18.09
C ARG A 87 -5.84 4.32 19.40
N ARG A 88 -4.55 4.60 19.60
CA ARG A 88 -3.86 4.39 20.87
C ARG A 88 -3.46 5.71 21.48
N ARG A 89 -3.55 5.81 22.81
CA ARG A 89 -3.10 6.99 23.55
C ARG A 89 -1.61 6.86 23.85
N GLU A 90 -0.83 7.83 23.43
CA GLU A 90 0.60 7.96 23.74
C GLU A 90 0.83 9.29 24.43
N GLY A 91 0.94 9.24 25.77
CA GLY A 91 1.00 10.42 26.61
C GLY A 91 -0.22 11.32 26.42
N ARG A 92 0.01 12.52 25.90
CA ARG A 92 -1.05 13.52 25.64
C ARG A 92 -1.68 13.41 24.24
N SER A 93 -1.12 12.57 23.37
CA SER A 93 -1.54 12.46 21.97
C SER A 93 -2.28 11.16 21.70
N VAL A 94 -3.11 11.16 20.65
CA VAL A 94 -3.75 9.95 20.12
C VAL A 94 -3.11 9.63 18.77
N ARG A 95 -2.53 8.45 18.66
CA ARG A 95 -1.85 7.95 17.47
C ARG A 95 -2.64 6.83 16.80
N LEU A 96 -2.50 6.74 15.48
CA LEU A 96 -3.10 5.71 14.65
C LEU A 96 -2.13 4.53 14.56
N TRP A 97 -2.63 3.34 14.84
CA TRP A 97 -1.88 2.10 14.84
C TRP A 97 -2.55 1.09 13.91
N PRO A 98 -1.79 0.38 13.05
CA PRO A 98 -2.34 -0.76 12.33
C PRO A 98 -2.61 -1.89 13.33
N THR A 99 -3.72 -2.61 13.13
CA THR A 99 -4.05 -3.78 13.94
C THR A 99 -3.23 -5.00 13.48
N ALA A 100 -3.12 -6.04 14.31
CA ALA A 100 -2.46 -7.30 13.94
C ALA A 100 -3.08 -7.93 12.67
N ARG A 101 -4.39 -7.79 12.50
CA ARG A 101 -5.13 -8.23 11.30
C ARG A 101 -4.54 -7.64 10.01
N VAL A 102 -4.12 -6.38 10.03
CA VAL A 102 -3.51 -5.72 8.87
C VAL A 102 -2.16 -6.31 8.55
N GLU A 103 -1.36 -6.62 9.56
CA GLU A 103 -0.05 -7.25 9.41
C GLU A 103 -0.22 -8.65 8.78
N GLU A 104 -1.13 -9.48 9.31
CA GLU A 104 -1.46 -10.80 8.77
C GLU A 104 -1.93 -10.75 7.30
N ILE A 105 -2.82 -9.80 6.96
CA ILE A 105 -3.30 -9.62 5.59
C ILE A 105 -2.13 -9.26 4.67
N LEU A 106 -1.24 -8.34 5.07
CA LEU A 106 -0.10 -7.94 4.26
C LEU A 106 0.87 -9.10 4.02
N ASP A 107 1.16 -9.89 5.06
CA ASP A 107 2.06 -11.04 4.97
C ASP A 107 1.51 -12.10 4.01
N LEU A 108 0.23 -12.48 4.16
CA LEU A 108 -0.43 -13.42 3.26
C LEU A 108 -0.41 -12.95 1.80
N ASN A 109 -0.62 -11.65 1.58
CA ASN A 109 -0.54 -11.11 0.24
C ASN A 109 0.89 -11.15 -0.30
N PHE A 110 1.88 -10.82 0.51
CA PHE A 110 3.28 -10.84 0.08
C PHE A 110 3.71 -12.23 -0.40
N ASP A 111 3.26 -13.29 0.27
CA ASP A 111 3.48 -14.67 -0.17
C ASP A 111 2.81 -14.98 -1.51
N GLN A 112 1.56 -14.54 -1.71
CA GLN A 112 0.86 -14.69 -3.00
C GLN A 112 1.54 -13.89 -4.12
N MET A 113 2.11 -12.72 -3.80
CA MET A 113 2.89 -11.91 -4.74
C MET A 113 4.17 -12.63 -5.15
N ILE A 114 4.92 -13.19 -4.19
CA ILE A 114 6.11 -14.00 -4.45
C ILE A 114 5.76 -15.20 -5.34
N GLU A 115 4.67 -15.89 -5.06
CA GLU A 115 4.23 -17.04 -5.84
C GLU A 115 3.89 -16.63 -7.28
N THR A 116 3.18 -15.52 -7.45
CA THR A 116 2.84 -14.97 -8.77
C THR A 116 4.08 -14.62 -9.57
N LEU A 117 5.05 -13.92 -8.96
CA LEU A 117 6.33 -13.61 -9.60
C LEU A 117 7.11 -14.88 -9.95
N ARG A 118 7.18 -15.86 -9.04
CA ARG A 118 7.83 -17.15 -9.31
C ARG A 118 7.20 -17.86 -10.52
N ARG A 119 5.87 -17.87 -10.64
CA ARG A 119 5.18 -18.46 -11.80
C ARG A 119 5.49 -17.70 -13.09
N LEU A 120 5.52 -16.37 -13.04
CA LEU A 120 5.83 -15.53 -14.21
C LEU A 120 7.28 -15.70 -14.71
N TYR A 121 8.24 -15.90 -13.81
CA TYR A 121 9.66 -16.04 -14.17
C TYR A 121 10.13 -17.49 -14.35
N LYS A 122 9.43 -18.49 -13.82
CA LYS A 122 9.73 -19.93 -14.07
C LYS A 122 8.99 -20.51 -15.28
N GLY A 123 7.97 -19.82 -15.80
CA GLY A 123 7.17 -20.25 -16.95
C GLY A 123 7.57 -19.61 -18.29
N GLY A 124 8.80 -19.10 -18.39
CA GLY A 124 9.37 -18.50 -19.61
C GLY A 124 10.67 -19.18 -20.01
#